data_AF-A0A5K0YXA6-F1
#
_entry.id   AF-A0A5K0YXA6-F1
#
_cell.length_a   1.000
_cell.length_b   1.000
_cell.length_c   1.000
_cell.angle_alpha   90.00
_cell.angle_beta   90.00
_cell.angle_gamma   90.00
#
_symmetry.space_group_name_H-M   'P 1'
#
loop_
_entity.id
_entity.type
_entity.pdbx_description
1 polymer ?
#
loop_
_entity_poly.entity_id
_entity_poly.type
_entity_poly.pdbx_seq_one_letter_code
_entity_poly.pdbx_strand_id
1 'polypeptide(L)' 'NIIHGSDSVESARKEIAMWFPEGIVAWESSILPWIYE' A
#
# COMPACT_ATOMS: atom_id res chain seq x y z
N ASN A 1 14.55 -13.46 0.46
CA ASN A 1 14.49 -13.96 -0.93
C ASN A 1 13.19 -14.73 -1.24
N ILE A 2 12.25 -14.88 -0.30
CA ILE A 2 10.92 -15.48 -0.54
C ILE A 2 9.87 -14.41 -0.89
N ILE A 3 10.00 -13.21 -0.31
CA ILE A 3 9.14 -12.06 -0.59
C ILE A 3 9.97 -10.83 -0.93
N HIS A 4 9.34 -9.91 -1.66
CA HIS A 4 9.83 -8.58 -1.98
C HIS A 4 8.95 -7.54 -1.28
N GLY A 5 9.56 -6.45 -0.85
CA GLY A 5 8.88 -5.26 -0.37
C GLY A 5 9.71 -4.05 -0.77
N SER A 6 9.05 -2.95 -1.13
CA SER A 6 9.73 -1.75 -1.61
C SER A 6 10.66 -1.18 -0.53
N ASP A 7 11.82 -0.68 -0.94
CA ASP A 7 12.90 -0.25 -0.05
C ASP A 7 12.81 1.22 0.39
N SER A 8 11.91 2.00 -0.23
CA SER A 8 11.72 3.42 0.03
C SER A 8 10.32 3.87 -0.39
N VAL A 9 9.92 5.07 0.05
CA VAL A 9 8.65 5.68 -0.37
C VAL A 9 8.62 5.96 -1.88
N GLU A 10 9.75 6.32 -2.48
CA GLU A 10 9.87 6.55 -3.92
C GLU A 10 9.68 5.24 -4.70
N SER A 11 10.40 4.18 -4.32
CA SER A 11 10.26 2.86 -4.91
C SER A 11 8.85 2.31 -4.73
N ALA A 12 8.22 2.50 -3.57
CA ALA A 12 6.86 2.05 -3.30
C ALA A 12 5.84 2.70 -4.24
N ARG A 13 5.93 4.02 -4.45
CA ARG A 13 5.04 4.72 -5.41
C ARG A 13 5.23 4.21 -6.83
N LYS A 14 6.47 3.97 -7.26
CA LYS A 14 6.80 3.43 -8.58
C LYS A 14 6.26 2.02 -8.76
N GLU A 15 6.51 1.13 -7.79
CA GLU A 15 6.08 -0.26 -7.84
C GLU A 15 4.55 -0.37 -7.79
N ILE A 16 3.88 0.35 -6.90
CA ILE A 16 2.41 0.36 -6.82
C ILE A 16 1.79 0.79 -8.16
N ALA A 17 2.29 1.89 -8.76
CA ALA A 17 1.79 2.36 -10.05
C ALA A 17 2.06 1.38 -11.20
N MET A 18 3.17 0.63 -11.13
CA MET A 18 3.51 -0.39 -12.12
C MET A 18 2.61 -1.63 -12.02
N TRP A 19 2.34 -2.12 -10.81
CA TRP A 19 1.59 -3.36 -10.58
C TRP A 19 0.08 -3.16 -10.55
N PHE A 20 -0.40 -1.98 -10.17
CA PHE A 20 -1.81 -1.63 -10.07
C PHE A 20 -2.12 -0.36 -10.89
N PRO A 21 -2.00 -0.42 -12.24
CA PRO A 21 -2.16 0.76 -13.09
C PRO A 21 -3.58 1.37 -13.05
N GLU A 22 -4.58 0.58 -12.66
CA GLU A 22 -5.98 1.00 -12.48
C GLU A 22 -6.21 1.68 -11.12
N GLY A 23 -5.19 1.71 -10.26
CA GLY A 23 -5.24 2.30 -8.93
C GLY A 23 -5.61 1.31 -7.83
N ILE A 24 -6.02 1.86 -6.68
CA ILE A 24 -6.31 1.10 -5.46
C ILE A 24 -7.81 1.03 -5.19
N VAL A 25 -8.23 -0.02 -4.48
CA VAL A 25 -9.60 -0.13 -3.96
C VAL A 25 -9.69 0.64 -2.64
N ALA A 26 -10.50 1.69 -2.61
CA ALA A 26 -10.77 2.46 -1.40
C ALA A 26 -11.77 1.72 -0.49
N TRP A 27 -11.45 1.62 0.80
CA TRP A 27 -12.32 1.07 1.83
C TRP A 27 -12.00 1.71 3.18
N GLU A 28 -12.94 1.60 4.11
CA GLU A 28 -12.79 2.09 5.48
C GLU A 28 -12.85 0.91 6.44
N SER A 29 -11.83 0.79 7.30
CA SER A 29 -11.78 -0.28 8.29
C SER A 29 -12.63 0.07 9.50
N SER A 30 -13.54 -0.83 9.87
CA SER A 30 -14.37 -0.68 11.08
C SER A 30 -13.55 -0.62 12.38
N ILE A 31 -12.30 -1.07 12.34
CA ILE A 31 -11.38 -1.02 13.48
C ILE A 31 -10.41 0.17 13.45
N LEU A 32 -10.51 1.08 12.47
CA LEU A 32 -9.73 2.33 12.43
C LEU A 32 -9.72 3.07 13.78
N PRO A 33 -10.85 3.22 14.51
CA PRO A 33 -10.88 3.92 15.81
C PRO A 33 -10.05 3.26 16.91
N TRP A 34 -9.63 2.00 16.73
CA TRP A 34 -8.80 1.27 17.69
C TRP A 34 -7.32 1.26 17.30
N ILE A 35 -6.98 1.69 16.08
CA ILE A 35 -5.61 1.68 15.55
C ILE A 35 -4.96 3.05 15.68
N TYR A 36 -5.73 4.12 15.47
CA TYR A 36 -5.24 5.49 15.50
C TYR A 36 -5.95 6.30 16.59
N GLU A 37 -5.19 7.15 17.28
CA GLU A 37 -5.71 8.19 18.20
C GLU A 37 -6.11 9.46 17.45
#